data_AF-A0A8S4AJ62-F1
#
_entry.id   AF-A0A8S4AJ62-F1
#
_cell.length_a   1.000
_cell.length_b   1.000
_cell.length_c   1.000
_cell.angle_alpha   90.00
_cell.angle_beta   90.00
_cell.angle_gamma   90.00
#
_symmetry.space_group_name_H-M   'P 1'
#
loop_
_entity.id
_entity.type
_entity.pdbx_description
1 polymer ?
#
loop_
_entity_poly.entity_id
_entity_poly.type
_entity_poly.pdbx_seq_one_letter_code
_entity_poly.pdbx_strand_id
1 'polypeptide(L)'
;MKKSPVFSQLVKKTGSFGSNTVARLYFLLLKIILYCHQVATLVQEDLEKTKEELKNKVMSAHVQEPLNAENEHDENDEDSAEASAEFTSAATYKDRSEEERMTEAEKNERLQKHLLALSSELANARDETKKTVNDMIHAENMRAGRDKYKTLRQIRSGNTKQRIDEFECM
;
A
#
# COMPACT_ATOMS: atom_id res chain seq x y z
N MET A 1 -38.11 40.53 12.42
CA MET A 1 -37.99 40.22 10.97
C MET A 1 -39.37 39.87 10.44
N LYS A 2 -39.76 40.49 9.32
CA LYS A 2 -41.15 40.60 8.83
C LYS A 2 -41.63 39.27 8.23
N LYS A 3 -42.78 38.75 8.68
CA LYS A 3 -43.42 37.55 8.10
C LYS A 3 -43.98 37.92 6.72
N SER A 4 -43.63 37.16 5.67
CA SER A 4 -44.09 37.41 4.31
C SER A 4 -45.56 36.95 4.13
N PRO A 5 -46.35 37.61 3.25
CA PRO A 5 -47.81 37.40 3.18
C PRO A 5 -48.22 36.09 2.50
N VAL A 6 -47.27 35.34 1.95
CA VAL A 6 -47.54 34.20 1.06
C VAL A 6 -47.97 32.95 1.84
N PHE A 7 -47.57 32.83 3.10
CA PHE A 7 -47.84 31.63 3.91
C PHE A 7 -49.32 31.52 4.35
N SER A 8 -50.05 32.65 4.38
CA SER A 8 -51.43 32.68 4.88
C SER A 8 -52.50 32.37 3.84
N GLN A 9 -52.14 32.24 2.56
CA GLN A 9 -53.09 31.94 1.47
C GLN A 9 -53.10 30.48 1.04
N LEU A 10 -52.15 29.64 1.48
CA LEU A 10 -52.09 28.23 1.06
C LEU A 10 -52.89 27.26 1.94
N VAL A 11 -53.56 27.75 3.00
CA VAL A 11 -54.36 26.92 3.92
C VAL A 11 -55.87 26.98 3.62
N LYS A 12 -56.33 27.87 2.74
CA LYS A 12 -57.78 28.11 2.47
C LYS A 12 -58.26 27.63 1.10
N LYS A 13 -57.89 26.43 0.67
CA LYS A 13 -58.55 25.76 -0.47
C LYS A 13 -58.68 24.26 -0.23
N THR A 14 -59.42 23.90 0.81
CA THR A 14 -60.07 22.59 0.89
C THR A 14 -61.38 22.67 0.11
N GLY A 15 -61.43 22.03 -1.05
CA GLY A 15 -62.61 22.05 -1.91
C GLY A 15 -62.58 20.94 -2.97
N SER A 16 -62.89 19.73 -2.51
CA SER A 16 -63.57 18.62 -3.20
C SER A 16 -63.04 18.03 -4.52
N PHE A 17 -63.20 16.70 -4.62
CA PHE A 17 -63.02 15.78 -5.75
C PHE A 17 -61.61 15.18 -5.99
N GLY A 18 -61.46 13.90 -5.63
CA GLY A 18 -60.59 12.91 -6.32
C GLY A 18 -59.07 12.94 -6.13
N SER A 19 -58.49 13.83 -5.31
CA SER A 19 -57.08 14.24 -5.49
C SER A 19 -56.12 14.00 -4.32
N ASN A 20 -56.48 13.16 -3.35
CA ASN A 20 -55.67 12.98 -2.12
C ASN A 20 -54.49 12.02 -2.26
N THR A 21 -54.59 10.99 -3.10
CA THR A 21 -53.52 9.98 -3.19
C THR A 21 -52.30 10.54 -3.93
N VAL A 22 -52.51 11.25 -5.04
CA VAL A 22 -51.41 11.82 -5.84
C VAL A 22 -50.68 12.91 -5.03
N ALA A 23 -51.41 13.81 -4.37
CA ALA A 23 -50.79 14.83 -3.53
C ALA A 23 -50.01 14.23 -2.35
N ARG A 24 -50.50 13.15 -1.74
CA ARG A 24 -49.80 12.41 -0.68
C ARG A 24 -48.54 11.70 -1.21
N LEU A 25 -48.61 11.11 -2.40
CA LEU A 25 -47.46 10.47 -3.06
C LEU A 25 -46.37 11.50 -3.41
N TYR A 26 -46.75 12.66 -3.94
CA TYR A 26 -45.80 13.75 -4.21
C TYR A 26 -45.15 14.26 -2.93
N PHE A 27 -45.92 14.44 -1.85
CA PHE A 27 -45.39 14.85 -0.56
C PHE A 27 -44.45 13.82 0.06
N LEU A 28 -44.76 12.52 -0.10
CA LEU A 28 -43.89 11.43 0.34
C LEU A 28 -42.59 11.38 -0.48
N LEU A 29 -42.68 11.54 -1.80
CA LEU A 29 -41.52 11.58 -2.69
C LEU A 29 -40.59 12.75 -2.35
N LEU A 30 -41.14 13.95 -2.11
CA LEU A 30 -40.39 15.12 -1.67
C LEU A 30 -39.65 14.88 -0.34
N LYS A 31 -40.29 14.18 0.62
CA LYS A 31 -39.63 13.79 1.88
C LYS A 31 -38.50 12.79 1.67
N ILE A 32 -38.69 11.80 0.80
CA ILE A 32 -37.66 10.82 0.47
C ILE A 32 -36.47 11.51 -0.18
N ILE A 33 -36.70 12.40 -1.16
CA ILE A 33 -35.64 13.16 -1.82
C ILE A 33 -34.87 14.02 -0.82
N LEU A 34 -35.57 14.72 0.08
CA LEU A 34 -34.93 15.55 1.10
C LEU A 34 -34.09 14.71 2.08
N TYR A 35 -34.60 13.54 2.49
CA TYR A 35 -33.86 12.61 3.34
C TYR A 35 -32.63 12.05 2.64
N CYS A 36 -32.75 11.62 1.39
CA CYS A 36 -31.63 11.16 0.58
C CYS A 36 -30.57 12.24 0.41
N HIS A 37 -30.97 13.50 0.20
CA HIS A 37 -30.05 14.61 0.13
C HIS A 37 -29.30 14.85 1.45
N GLN A 38 -30.01 14.82 2.58
CA GLN A 38 -29.41 14.98 3.91
C GLN A 38 -28.45 13.84 4.26
N VAL A 39 -28.80 12.60 3.91
CA VAL A 39 -27.90 11.45 4.10
C VAL A 39 -26.67 11.58 3.20
N ALA A 40 -26.83 11.99 1.94
CA ALA A 40 -25.71 12.20 1.03
C ALA A 40 -24.74 13.28 1.53
N THR A 41 -25.25 14.39 2.09
CA THR A 41 -24.40 15.43 2.67
C THR A 41 -23.62 14.95 3.88
N LEU A 42 -24.24 14.15 4.77
CA LEU A 42 -23.55 13.60 5.94
C LEU A 42 -22.45 12.61 5.55
N VAL A 43 -22.73 11.73 4.58
CA VAL A 43 -21.74 10.77 4.06
C VAL A 43 -20.55 11.49 3.41
N GLN A 44 -20.80 12.61 2.73
CA GLN A 44 -19.75 13.41 2.12
C GLN A 44 -18.85 14.10 3.17
N GLU A 45 -19.45 14.62 4.25
CA GLU A 45 -18.72 15.21 5.38
C GLU A 45 -17.84 14.16 6.11
N ASP A 46 -18.39 12.97 6.38
CA ASP A 46 -17.63 11.86 7.00
C ASP A 46 -16.46 11.39 6.12
N LEU A 47 -16.64 11.38 4.80
CA LEU A 47 -15.58 11.06 3.83
C LEU A 47 -14.46 12.11 3.84
N GLU A 48 -14.80 13.39 3.93
CA GLU A 48 -13.81 14.47 4.00
C GLU A 48 -13.02 14.42 5.30
N LYS A 49 -13.70 14.19 6.42
CA LYS A 49 -13.06 14.02 7.73
C LYS A 49 -12.09 12.84 7.77
N THR A 50 -12.48 11.69 7.21
CA THR A 50 -11.60 10.51 7.13
C THR A 50 -10.39 10.74 6.22
N LYS A 51 -10.56 11.49 5.11
CA LYS A 51 -9.44 11.91 4.25
C LYS A 51 -8.46 12.82 4.99
N GLU A 52 -8.96 13.77 5.78
CA GLU A 52 -8.12 14.68 6.56
C GLU A 52 -7.35 13.94 7.66
N GLU A 53 -8.01 13.03 8.39
CA GLU A 53 -7.34 12.18 9.37
C GLU A 53 -6.23 11.31 8.75
N LEU A 54 -6.45 10.78 7.55
CA LEU A 54 -5.45 10.02 6.82
C LEU A 54 -4.27 10.90 6.38
N LYS A 55 -4.55 12.08 5.83
CA LYS A 55 -3.52 13.06 5.44
C LYS A 55 -2.66 13.47 6.63
N ASN A 56 -3.27 13.75 7.77
CA ASN A 56 -2.57 14.14 8.99
C ASN A 56 -1.68 13.00 9.52
N LYS A 57 -2.15 11.74 9.47
CA LYS A 57 -1.32 10.57 9.84
C LYS A 57 -0.13 10.37 8.91
N VAL A 58 -0.32 10.57 7.60
CA VAL A 58 0.76 10.47 6.61
C VAL A 58 1.79 11.59 6.78
N MET A 59 1.35 12.83 7.03
CA MET A 59 2.25 13.96 7.27
C MET A 59 3.02 13.82 8.60
N SER A 60 2.40 13.27 9.65
CA SER A 60 3.06 12.99 10.93
C SER A 60 4.14 11.90 10.83
N ALA A 61 3.99 10.95 9.91
CA ALA A 61 4.95 9.88 9.67
C ALA A 61 6.17 10.28 8.81
N HIS A 62 6.19 11.49 8.21
CA HIS A 62 7.24 11.93 7.28
C HIS A 62 8.38 12.73 7.95
N VAL A 63 8.45 12.80 9.29
CA VAL A 63 9.56 13.47 9.99
C VAL A 63 10.42 12.44 10.70
N GLN A 64 11.24 11.71 9.94
CA GLN A 64 12.54 11.14 10.35
C GLN A 64 13.20 10.42 9.15
N GLU A 65 13.54 11.18 8.10
CA GLU A 65 14.65 10.81 7.20
C GLU A 65 15.81 11.77 7.52
N PRO A 66 16.97 11.28 8.00
CA PRO A 66 18.16 12.09 8.04
C PRO A 66 18.62 12.31 6.59
N LEU A 67 18.48 13.55 6.15
CA LEU A 67 18.95 14.05 4.87
C LEU A 67 20.47 13.87 4.76
N ASN A 68 20.89 13.33 3.62
CA ASN A 68 22.26 13.30 3.13
C ASN A 68 22.91 14.68 3.29
N ALA A 69 23.95 14.76 4.12
CA ALA A 69 24.91 15.85 4.06
C ALA A 69 25.92 15.49 2.97
N GLU A 70 25.75 16.10 1.79
CA GLU A 70 26.80 16.15 0.77
C GLU A 70 27.95 16.98 1.35
N ASN A 71 28.99 16.28 1.79
CA ASN A 71 30.25 16.88 2.18
C ASN A 71 31.16 16.83 0.95
N GLU A 72 31.51 18.00 0.43
CA GLU A 72 32.50 18.19 -0.63
C GLU A 72 33.78 17.45 -0.24
N HIS A 73 34.06 16.33 -0.92
CA HIS A 73 35.29 15.57 -0.72
C HIS A 73 36.31 16.09 -1.74
N ASP A 74 37.36 16.70 -1.20
CA ASP A 74 38.53 17.19 -1.91
C ASP A 74 39.17 16.03 -2.69
N GLU A 75 39.12 16.12 -4.02
CA GLU A 75 39.68 15.16 -4.97
C GLU A 75 41.20 15.34 -5.01
N ASN A 76 41.90 14.82 -3.99
CA ASN A 76 43.35 14.69 -4.04
C ASN A 76 43.85 13.54 -3.18
N ASP A 77 43.98 12.36 -3.79
CA ASP A 77 45.24 11.59 -3.80
C ASP A 77 45.01 10.32 -4.62
N GLU A 78 45.35 10.39 -5.92
CA GLU A 78 45.67 9.22 -6.70
C GLU A 78 46.96 8.60 -6.16
N ASP A 79 46.84 7.72 -5.17
CA ASP A 79 47.83 6.68 -4.92
C ASP A 79 47.12 5.33 -4.98
N SER A 80 47.32 4.66 -6.12
CA SER A 80 46.98 3.27 -6.38
C SER A 80 47.83 2.35 -5.49
N ALA A 81 47.59 2.40 -4.19
CA ALA A 81 47.98 1.35 -3.26
C ALA A 81 46.82 0.35 -3.21
N GLU A 82 47.06 -0.84 -3.73
CA GLU A 82 46.21 -2.02 -3.63
C GLU A 82 45.69 -2.16 -2.18
N ALA A 83 44.46 -1.70 -1.93
CA ALA A 83 43.85 -1.68 -0.60
C ALA A 83 43.41 -3.09 -0.19
N SER A 84 44.39 -3.98 -0.04
CA SER A 84 44.21 -5.33 0.50
C SER A 84 44.14 -5.23 2.02
N ALA A 85 42.93 -5.20 2.56
CA ALA A 85 42.70 -5.33 4.00
C ALA A 85 42.59 -6.82 4.37
N GLU A 86 43.51 -7.31 5.20
CA GLU A 86 43.38 -8.64 5.81
C GLU A 86 42.29 -8.59 6.89
N PHE A 87 41.24 -9.39 6.72
CA PHE A 87 40.13 -9.42 7.67
C PHE A 87 40.58 -10.10 8.97
N THR A 88 40.50 -9.40 10.10
CA THR A 88 40.90 -9.97 11.39
C THR A 88 39.99 -11.13 11.78
N SER A 89 40.56 -12.33 11.95
CA SER A 89 39.85 -13.61 12.13
C SER A 89 38.97 -13.70 13.39
N ALA A 90 39.05 -12.71 14.28
CA ALA A 90 38.37 -12.71 15.58
C ALA A 90 36.87 -12.35 15.51
N ALA A 91 36.41 -11.65 14.46
CA ALA A 91 35.02 -11.19 14.37
C ALA A 91 34.05 -12.17 13.66
N THR A 92 34.57 -13.22 13.02
CA THR A 92 33.83 -14.09 12.07
C THR A 92 33.53 -15.48 12.62
N TYR A 93 33.57 -15.70 13.94
CA TYR A 93 33.14 -16.97 14.51
C TYR A 93 31.64 -17.19 14.28
N LYS A 94 31.33 -17.85 13.15
CA LYS A 94 30.18 -18.74 12.99
C LYS A 94 28.79 -18.09 13.05
N ASP A 95 28.66 -16.79 12.76
CA ASP A 95 27.34 -16.18 12.57
C ASP A 95 26.75 -16.68 11.23
N ARG A 96 26.07 -17.84 11.30
CA ARG A 96 25.21 -18.38 10.24
C ARG A 96 23.74 -18.04 10.55
N SER A 97 23.46 -16.91 11.20
CA SER A 97 22.09 -16.53 11.56
C SER A 97 21.16 -16.44 10.35
N GLU A 98 21.68 -16.30 9.13
CA GLU A 98 20.87 -16.37 7.91
C GLU A 98 20.16 -17.71 7.70
N GLU A 99 20.64 -18.78 8.32
CA GLU A 99 20.05 -20.11 8.17
C GLU A 99 18.67 -20.21 8.82
N GLU A 100 18.45 -19.45 9.87
CA GLU A 100 17.19 -19.44 10.62
C GLU A 100 16.27 -18.28 10.19
N ARG A 101 16.75 -17.38 9.32
CA ARG A 101 15.94 -16.26 8.83
C ARG A 101 14.80 -16.77 7.93
N MET A 102 13.63 -16.20 8.16
CA MET A 102 12.42 -16.36 7.35
C MET A 102 11.94 -14.97 6.91
N THR A 103 11.17 -14.92 5.82
CA THR A 103 10.63 -13.64 5.32
C THR A 103 9.58 -13.07 6.26
N GLU A 104 9.40 -11.74 6.25
CA GLU A 104 8.34 -11.11 7.04
C GLU A 104 6.96 -11.64 6.63
N ALA A 105 6.75 -11.87 5.32
CA ALA A 105 5.52 -12.45 4.80
C ALA A 105 5.26 -13.88 5.30
N GLU A 106 6.29 -14.62 5.71
CA GLU A 106 6.17 -15.97 6.28
C GLU A 106 5.87 -15.94 7.78
N LYS A 107 6.40 -14.95 8.51
CA LYS A 107 6.17 -14.81 9.96
C LYS A 107 4.88 -14.05 10.30
N ASN A 108 4.43 -13.16 9.41
CA ASN A 108 3.34 -12.22 9.65
C ASN A 108 2.12 -12.57 8.80
N GLU A 109 1.17 -13.28 9.40
CA GLU A 109 -0.07 -13.72 8.73
C GLU A 109 -0.86 -12.55 8.13
N ARG A 110 -0.89 -11.39 8.80
CA ARG A 110 -1.60 -10.21 8.31
C ARG A 110 -0.94 -9.69 7.03
N LEU A 111 0.39 -9.59 7.01
CA LEU A 111 1.13 -9.20 5.82
C LEU A 111 0.88 -10.18 4.68
N GLN A 112 0.94 -11.48 4.97
CA GLN A 112 0.68 -12.53 3.97
C GLN A 112 -0.70 -12.36 3.33
N LYS A 113 -1.75 -12.19 4.16
CA LYS A 113 -3.12 -11.96 3.68
C LYS A 113 -3.25 -10.71 2.83
N HIS A 114 -2.62 -9.60 3.25
CA HIS A 114 -2.63 -8.37 2.48
C HIS A 114 -1.94 -8.53 1.11
N LEU A 115 -0.79 -9.21 1.05
CA LEU A 115 -0.10 -9.48 -0.21
C LEU A 115 -0.94 -10.37 -1.16
N LEU A 116 -1.61 -11.39 -0.62
CA LEU A 116 -2.51 -12.25 -1.40
C LEU A 116 -3.73 -11.47 -1.93
N ALA A 117 -4.32 -10.60 -1.11
CA ALA A 117 -5.44 -9.74 -1.51
C ALA A 117 -5.04 -8.79 -2.64
N LEU A 118 -3.94 -8.05 -2.47
CA LEU A 118 -3.41 -7.14 -3.50
C LEU A 118 -3.05 -7.89 -4.79
N SER A 119 -2.49 -9.09 -4.69
CA SER A 119 -2.17 -9.92 -5.86
C SER A 119 -3.42 -10.29 -6.66
N SER A 120 -4.54 -10.58 -5.97
CA SER A 120 -5.83 -10.87 -6.60
C SER A 120 -6.44 -9.62 -7.25
N GLU A 121 -6.41 -8.48 -6.55
CA GLU A 121 -6.95 -7.22 -7.05
C GLU A 121 -6.22 -6.74 -8.31
N LEU A 122 -4.88 -6.80 -8.30
CA LEU A 122 -4.04 -6.36 -9.42
C LEU A 122 -4.10 -7.31 -10.61
N ALA A 123 -4.45 -8.59 -10.42
CA ALA A 123 -4.50 -9.57 -11.51
C ALA A 123 -5.46 -9.17 -12.64
N ASN A 124 -6.58 -8.51 -12.30
CA ASN A 124 -7.56 -8.06 -13.30
C ASN A 124 -7.08 -6.87 -14.14
N ALA A 125 -6.19 -6.05 -13.59
CA ALA A 125 -5.64 -4.86 -14.25
C ALA A 125 -4.30 -5.13 -14.95
N ARG A 126 -3.72 -6.33 -14.78
CA ARG A 126 -2.39 -6.67 -15.30
C ARG A 126 -2.44 -6.93 -16.81
N ASP A 127 -1.57 -6.24 -17.53
CA ASP A 127 -1.31 -6.51 -18.96
C ASP A 127 -0.19 -7.55 -19.10
N GLU A 128 -0.54 -8.75 -19.55
CA GLU A 128 0.42 -9.86 -19.70
C GLU A 128 1.52 -9.59 -20.73
N THR A 129 1.30 -8.67 -21.68
CA THR A 129 2.28 -8.34 -22.73
C THR A 129 3.40 -7.44 -22.23
N LYS A 130 3.22 -6.79 -21.06
CA LYS A 130 4.16 -5.83 -20.48
C LYS A 130 5.03 -6.40 -19.37
N LYS A 131 5.12 -7.72 -19.26
CA LYS A 131 6.00 -8.36 -18.28
C LYS A 131 7.46 -8.10 -18.61
N THR A 132 8.20 -7.67 -17.60
CA THR A 132 9.66 -7.57 -17.68
C THR A 132 10.31 -8.93 -17.45
N VAL A 133 11.60 -9.05 -17.76
CA VAL A 133 12.40 -10.25 -17.44
C VAL A 133 12.39 -10.53 -15.93
N ASN A 134 12.47 -9.49 -15.10
CA ASN A 134 12.45 -9.63 -13.65
C ASN A 134 11.10 -10.16 -13.13
N ASP A 135 9.98 -9.77 -13.75
CA ASP A 135 8.65 -10.29 -13.40
C ASP A 135 8.54 -11.79 -13.69
N MET A 136 9.10 -12.23 -14.83
CA MET A 136 9.13 -13.65 -15.19
C MET A 136 9.98 -14.45 -14.21
N ILE A 137 11.17 -13.96 -13.86
CA ILE A 137 12.06 -14.59 -12.87
C ILE A 137 11.39 -14.64 -11.49
N HIS A 138 10.73 -13.56 -11.07
CA HIS A 138 10.02 -13.51 -9.79
C HIS A 138 8.85 -14.50 -9.76
N ALA A 139 8.04 -14.55 -10.81
CA ALA A 139 6.94 -15.50 -10.92
C ALA A 139 7.43 -16.95 -10.86
N GLU A 140 8.54 -17.27 -11.51
CA GLU A 140 9.16 -18.60 -11.47
C GLU A 140 9.73 -18.93 -10.08
N ASN A 141 10.37 -17.97 -9.41
CA ASN A 141 10.84 -18.15 -8.04
C ASN A 141 9.67 -18.44 -7.09
N MET A 142 8.58 -17.68 -7.19
CA MET A 142 7.37 -17.89 -6.40
C MET A 142 6.73 -19.25 -6.70
N ARG A 143 6.65 -19.65 -7.97
CA ARG A 143 6.13 -20.96 -8.40
C ARG A 143 6.94 -22.12 -7.84
N ALA A 144 8.26 -21.96 -7.76
CA ALA A 144 9.18 -22.93 -7.18
C ALA A 144 9.26 -22.85 -5.64
N GLY A 145 8.51 -21.95 -4.98
CA GLY A 145 8.57 -21.75 -3.54
C GLY A 145 9.90 -21.17 -3.02
N ARG A 146 10.67 -20.53 -3.90
CA ARG A 146 11.94 -19.90 -3.55
C ARG A 146 11.71 -18.52 -2.94
N ASP A 147 12.38 -18.26 -1.83
CA ASP A 147 12.49 -16.94 -1.23
C ASP A 147 13.96 -16.54 -1.06
N LYS A 148 14.19 -15.29 -0.62
CA LYS A 148 15.53 -14.72 -0.45
C LYS A 148 16.42 -15.56 0.48
N TYR A 149 15.89 -16.01 1.62
CA TYR A 149 16.68 -16.71 2.63
C TYR A 149 16.84 -18.21 2.30
N LYS A 150 15.82 -18.86 1.74
CA LYS A 150 15.92 -20.22 1.20
C LYS A 150 16.98 -20.30 0.10
N THR A 151 17.00 -19.32 -0.80
CA THR A 151 18.00 -19.27 -1.89
C THR A 151 19.41 -19.03 -1.34
N LEU A 152 19.58 -18.09 -0.40
CA LEU A 152 20.88 -17.84 0.25
C LEU A 152 21.44 -19.10 0.93
N ARG A 153 20.60 -19.84 1.66
CA ARG A 153 20.98 -21.13 2.26
C ARG A 153 21.44 -22.14 1.22
N GLN A 154 20.70 -22.25 0.12
CA GLN A 154 21.00 -23.21 -0.94
C GLN A 154 22.35 -22.93 -1.62
N ILE A 155 22.59 -21.69 -2.06
CA ILE A 155 23.84 -21.33 -2.77
C ILE A 155 25.08 -21.29 -1.84
N ARG A 156 24.87 -21.22 -0.52
CA ARG A 156 25.94 -21.32 0.48
C ARG A 156 26.15 -22.74 1.00
N SER A 157 25.37 -23.71 0.54
CA SER A 157 25.57 -25.11 0.88
C SER A 157 26.88 -25.64 0.26
N GLY A 158 27.39 -26.75 0.79
CA GLY A 158 28.68 -27.31 0.38
C GLY A 158 29.88 -26.61 1.03
N ASN A 159 31.08 -27.09 0.69
CA ASN A 159 32.33 -26.50 1.17
C ASN A 159 32.78 -25.35 0.26
N THR A 160 33.76 -24.56 0.71
CA THR A 160 34.29 -23.42 -0.07
C THR A 160 34.87 -23.85 -1.42
N LYS A 161 35.58 -24.99 -1.48
CA LYS A 161 36.17 -25.48 -2.73
C LYS A 161 35.10 -25.78 -3.77
N GLN A 162 34.05 -26.51 -3.39
CA GLN A 162 32.95 -26.86 -4.29
C GLN A 162 32.27 -25.62 -4.87
N ARG A 163 31.98 -24.61 -4.03
CA ARG A 163 31.35 -23.36 -4.49
C ARG A 163 32.25 -22.57 -5.44
N ILE A 164 33.57 -22.63 -5.26
CA ILE A 164 34.54 -22.04 -6.19
C ILE A 164 34.58 -22.85 -7.49
N ASP A 165 34.67 -24.18 -7.41
CA ASP A 165 34.68 -25.05 -8.59
C ASP A 165 33.42 -24.85 -9.46
N GLU A 166 32.24 -24.74 -8.83
CA GLU A 166 30.97 -24.43 -9.51
C GLU A 166 31.00 -23.06 -10.19
N PHE A 167 31.56 -22.04 -9.53
CA PHE A 167 31.69 -20.70 -10.10
C PHE A 167 32.63 -20.68 -11.32
N GLU A 168 33.76 -21.37 -11.27
CA GLU A 168 34.72 -21.45 -12.38
C GLU A 168 34.19 -22.26 -13.58
N CYS A 169 33.11 -23.03 -13.41
CA CYS A 169 32.50 -23.81 -14.49
C CYS A 169 31.25 -23.17 -15.12
N MET A 170 30.83 -21.99 -14.65
CA MET A 170 29.69 -21.21 -15.18
C MET A 170 30.11 -20.33 -16.35
#